data_AF-A0A4Q5SA40-F1
#
_entry.id   AF-A0A4Q5SA40-F1
#
_cell.length_a   1.000
_cell.length_b   1.000
_cell.length_c   1.000
_cell.angle_alpha   90.00
_cell.angle_beta   90.00
_cell.angle_gamma   90.00
#
_symmetry.space_group_name_H-M   'P 1'
#
loop_
_entity.id
_entity.type
_entity.pdbx_description
1 polymer ?
#
loop_
_entity_poly.entity_id
_entity_poly.type
_entity_poly.pdbx_seq_one_letter_code
_entity_poly.pdbx_strand_id
1 'polypeptide(L)'
;MQKLIYYTALFVMQLAGIGALNAQTKTTTKSATERSVKEDGKITAEASISASTSDTSYALKATFDKHRTNDVRNLIVREMGKQTNGNSDKWNWKQEFKGSTAYNITLSNGKLKMSANGPMLPKDTFDKFKMLGARVTAMLSKE
;
A
#
# COMPACT_ATOMS: atom_id res chain seq x y z
N MET A 1 19.10 39.61 -36.36
CA MET A 1 18.47 40.58 -35.45
C MET A 1 16.98 40.32 -35.54
N GLN A 2 16.16 40.14 -34.50
CA GLN A 2 16.31 40.39 -33.08
C GLN A 2 14.99 39.89 -32.44
N LYS A 3 15.09 39.11 -31.36
CA LYS A 3 14.16 39.02 -30.21
C LYS A 3 12.71 38.54 -30.50
N LEU A 4 12.29 37.39 -29.98
CA LEU A 4 11.93 37.13 -28.57
C LEU A 4 10.64 37.90 -28.18
N ILE A 5 9.70 37.17 -27.57
CA ILE A 5 8.59 37.59 -26.67
C ILE A 5 7.18 37.45 -27.30
N TYR A 6 6.14 36.84 -26.70
CA TYR A 6 5.87 35.98 -25.53
C TYR A 6 4.44 35.43 -25.75
N TYR A 7 4.20 34.18 -25.35
CA TYR A 7 2.96 33.64 -24.75
C TYR A 7 1.56 34.03 -25.28
N THR A 8 0.85 33.03 -25.81
CA THR A 8 -0.57 32.74 -25.50
C THR A 8 -0.81 31.25 -25.81
N ALA A 9 -0.98 30.41 -24.79
CA ALA A 9 -2.25 30.10 -24.13
C ALA A 9 -3.00 28.92 -24.81
N LEU A 10 -3.42 27.98 -23.96
CA LEU A 10 -4.47 26.99 -24.16
C LEU A 10 -4.23 25.88 -25.19
N PHE A 11 -3.64 24.79 -24.71
CA PHE A 11 -3.85 23.47 -25.30
C PHE A 11 -5.20 22.93 -24.78
N VAL A 12 -6.26 23.15 -25.56
CA VAL A 12 -7.61 22.61 -25.30
C VAL A 12 -8.00 21.67 -26.43
N MET A 13 -8.70 20.62 -26.00
CA MET A 13 -9.63 19.77 -26.74
C MET A 13 -9.07 18.56 -27.50
N GLN A 14 -9.13 17.44 -26.77
CA GLN A 14 -9.93 16.25 -27.09
C GLN A 14 -10.32 16.02 -28.57
N LEU A 15 -9.90 14.87 -29.07
CA LEU A 15 -10.55 14.18 -30.18
C LEU A 15 -10.75 12.70 -29.85
N ALA A 16 -11.99 12.29 -30.08
CA ALA A 16 -12.69 11.04 -29.80
C ALA A 16 -12.00 9.75 -30.27
N GLY A 17 -12.38 8.62 -29.64
CA GLY A 17 -12.24 7.33 -30.29
C GLY A 17 -12.50 6.09 -29.43
N ILE A 18 -13.73 5.56 -29.58
CA ILE A 18 -14.05 4.11 -29.67
C ILE A 18 -14.21 3.32 -28.35
N GLY A 19 -15.37 2.65 -28.27
CA GLY A 19 -15.47 1.30 -27.75
C GLY A 19 -16.50 1.13 -26.65
N ALA A 20 -17.64 0.53 -27.00
CA ALA A 20 -18.48 -0.15 -26.03
C ALA A 20 -17.63 -1.27 -25.38
N LEU A 21 -17.04 -0.97 -24.22
CA LEU A 21 -16.48 -1.98 -23.35
C LEU A 21 -17.59 -2.41 -22.41
N ASN A 22 -17.98 -3.69 -22.51
CA ASN A 22 -18.49 -4.43 -21.36
C ASN A 22 -17.43 -4.32 -20.26
N ALA A 23 -17.49 -3.26 -19.47
CA ALA A 23 -16.67 -3.09 -18.30
C ALA A 23 -17.14 -4.13 -17.30
N GLN A 24 -16.51 -5.30 -17.31
CA GLN A 24 -16.46 -6.14 -16.12
C GLN A 24 -15.95 -5.20 -15.02
N THR A 25 -16.86 -4.82 -14.12
CA THR A 25 -16.60 -3.92 -13.02
C THR A 25 -15.63 -4.62 -12.07
N LYS A 26 -14.33 -4.47 -12.34
CA LYS A 26 -13.33 -4.82 -11.35
C LYS A 26 -13.53 -3.90 -10.17
N THR A 27 -14.06 -4.44 -9.08
CA THR A 27 -14.44 -3.63 -7.91
C THR A 27 -13.14 -3.20 -7.24
N THR A 28 -12.80 -1.91 -7.38
CA THR A 28 -11.61 -1.34 -6.74
C THR A 28 -12.04 -0.49 -5.56
N THR A 29 -11.82 -0.99 -4.35
CA THR A 29 -12.08 -0.28 -3.10
C THR A 29 -10.80 0.37 -2.61
N LYS A 30 -10.84 1.70 -2.42
CA LYS A 30 -9.73 2.47 -1.82
C LYS A 30 -10.20 3.00 -0.46
N SER A 31 -9.34 2.90 0.54
CA SER A 31 -9.61 3.44 1.87
C SER A 31 -8.36 4.15 2.37
N ALA A 32 -8.50 5.40 2.79
CA ALA A 32 -7.44 6.19 3.40
C ALA A 32 -7.89 6.66 4.79
N THR A 33 -6.99 6.63 5.77
CA THR A 33 -7.22 7.08 7.14
C THR A 33 -5.99 7.81 7.62
N GLU A 34 -6.15 9.05 8.07
CA GLU A 34 -5.09 9.88 8.62
C GLU A 34 -5.46 10.27 10.05
N ARG A 35 -4.53 10.07 11.00
CA ARG A 35 -4.71 10.41 12.42
C ARG A 35 -3.43 11.03 12.96
N SER A 36 -3.51 12.25 13.49
CA SER A 36 -2.40 12.89 14.20
C SER A 36 -2.47 12.50 15.68
N VAL A 37 -1.41 11.87 16.21
CA VAL A 37 -1.30 11.57 17.64
C VAL A 37 -0.66 12.78 18.33
N LYS A 38 -1.23 13.20 19.48
CA LYS A 38 -0.69 14.30 20.30
C LYS A 38 -0.22 13.71 21.62
N GLU A 39 1.09 13.67 21.82
CA GLU A 39 1.70 13.40 23.13
C GLU A 39 2.45 14.66 23.58
N ASP A 40 2.06 15.20 24.75
CA ASP A 40 2.77 16.27 25.47
C ASP A 40 3.09 17.54 24.65
N GLY A 41 2.11 18.03 23.89
CA GLY A 41 2.24 19.28 23.11
C GLY A 41 3.12 19.18 21.86
N LYS A 42 3.75 18.02 21.60
CA LYS A 42 4.42 17.71 20.33
C LYS A 42 3.51 16.86 19.46
N ILE A 43 3.37 17.23 18.19
CA ILE A 43 2.74 16.36 17.18
C ILE A 43 3.69 15.18 16.96
N THR A 44 3.38 14.03 17.54
CA THR A 44 4.10 12.78 17.36
C THR A 44 3.47 12.03 16.19
N ALA A 45 4.23 11.94 15.10
CA ALA A 45 3.99 11.17 13.87
C ALA A 45 2.53 10.88 13.47
N GLU A 46 2.06 11.55 12.41
CA GLU A 46 0.76 11.26 11.80
C GLU A 46 0.70 9.80 11.31
N ALA A 47 -0.20 9.01 11.88
CA ALA A 47 -0.51 7.69 11.40
C ALA A 47 -1.35 7.82 10.12
N SER A 48 -0.78 7.46 8.98
CA SER A 48 -1.44 7.50 7.67
C SER A 48 -1.52 6.10 7.10
N ILE A 49 -2.72 5.63 6.82
CA ILE A 49 -3.00 4.30 6.29
C ILE A 49 -3.75 4.46 4.97
N SER A 50 -3.28 3.76 3.95
CA SER A 50 -3.88 3.72 2.62
C SER A 50 -3.95 2.29 2.14
N ALA A 51 -5.16 1.76 2.02
CA ALA A 51 -5.44 0.45 1.45
C ALA A 51 -6.08 0.59 0.07
N SER A 52 -5.71 -0.29 -0.84
CA SER A 52 -6.32 -0.41 -2.17
C SER A 52 -6.50 -1.89 -2.47
N THR A 53 -7.75 -2.28 -2.65
CA THR A 53 -8.14 -3.66 -2.93
C THR A 53 -8.87 -3.71 -4.25
N SER A 54 -8.50 -4.64 -5.11
CA SER A 54 -9.23 -5.03 -6.30
C SER A 54 -9.45 -6.55 -6.30
N ASP A 55 -10.19 -7.06 -7.29
CA ASP A 55 -10.40 -8.50 -7.44
C ASP A 55 -9.09 -9.27 -7.61
N THR A 56 -8.09 -8.66 -8.25
CA THR A 56 -6.83 -9.30 -8.63
C THR A 56 -5.60 -8.74 -7.91
N SER A 57 -5.75 -7.72 -7.07
CA SER A 57 -4.59 -7.10 -6.41
C SER A 57 -4.95 -6.49 -5.06
N TYR A 58 -3.96 -6.44 -4.18
CA TYR A 58 -4.08 -5.77 -2.89
C TYR A 58 -2.82 -4.96 -2.63
N ALA A 59 -2.98 -3.75 -2.14
CA ALA A 59 -1.89 -2.90 -1.70
C ALA A 59 -2.27 -2.19 -0.39
N LEU A 60 -1.37 -2.20 0.58
CA LEU A 60 -1.48 -1.42 1.81
C LEU A 60 -0.20 -0.62 2.00
N LYS A 61 -0.35 0.65 2.33
CA LYS A 61 0.73 1.50 2.81
C LYS A 61 0.29 2.06 4.15
N ALA A 62 1.14 1.93 5.15
CA ALA A 62 0.90 2.53 6.45
C ALA A 62 2.17 3.24 6.93
N THR A 63 2.01 4.43 7.46
CA THR A 63 3.00 5.17 8.24
C THR A 63 2.43 5.31 9.64
N PHE A 64 3.25 5.09 10.65
CA PHE A 64 2.87 5.06 12.06
C PHE A 64 4.12 5.30 12.92
N ASP A 65 3.92 5.49 14.22
CA ASP A 65 5.03 5.71 15.13
C ASP A 65 6.00 4.51 15.21
N LYS A 66 7.31 4.77 15.22
CA LYS A 66 8.36 3.75 15.27
C LYS A 66 8.22 2.77 16.43
N HIS A 67 7.69 3.20 17.58
CA HIS A 67 7.47 2.36 18.77
C HIS A 67 6.54 1.19 18.47
N ARG A 68 5.62 1.34 17.51
CA ARG A 68 4.67 0.31 17.08
C ARG A 68 5.25 -0.66 16.04
N THR A 69 6.47 -0.42 15.55
CA THR A 69 7.12 -1.27 14.53
C THR A 69 7.27 -2.71 14.99
N ASN A 70 7.62 -2.92 16.26
CA ASN A 70 7.77 -4.26 16.81
C ASN A 70 6.43 -5.01 16.89
N ASP A 71 5.34 -4.33 17.22
CA ASP A 71 4.02 -4.95 17.26
C ASP A 71 3.54 -5.36 15.86
N VAL A 72 3.72 -4.46 14.88
CA VAL A 72 3.42 -4.75 13.47
C VAL A 72 4.28 -5.91 12.98
N ARG A 73 5.57 -5.93 13.32
CA ARG A 73 6.47 -7.02 12.99
C ARG A 73 5.98 -8.35 13.56
N ASN A 74 5.65 -8.38 14.84
CA ASN A 74 5.20 -9.59 15.52
C ASN A 74 3.90 -10.14 14.91
N LEU A 75 2.99 -9.26 14.51
CA LEU A 75 1.77 -9.65 13.79
C LEU A 75 2.09 -10.28 12.43
N ILE A 76 2.97 -9.66 11.63
CA ILE A 76 3.36 -10.19 10.32
C ILE A 76 4.09 -11.53 10.48
N VAL A 77 4.99 -11.67 11.45
CA VAL A 77 5.71 -12.92 11.71
C VAL A 77 4.75 -14.05 12.10
N ARG A 78 3.73 -13.74 12.90
CA ARG A 78 2.72 -14.72 13.32
C ARG A 78 1.91 -15.25 12.13
N GLU A 79 1.53 -14.39 11.20
CA GLU A 79 0.64 -14.75 10.08
C GLU A 79 1.40 -15.29 8.85
N MET A 80 2.61 -14.77 8.58
CA MET A 80 3.38 -15.06 7.37
C MET A 80 4.68 -15.85 7.65
N GLY A 81 5.03 -16.08 8.92
CA GLY A 81 6.30 -16.69 9.31
C GLY A 81 7.47 -15.71 9.33
N LYS A 82 8.69 -16.24 9.46
CA LYS A 82 9.92 -15.42 9.51
C LYS A 82 10.15 -14.67 8.19
N GLN A 83 10.78 -13.50 8.27
CA GLN A 83 11.13 -12.72 7.09
C GLN A 83 12.00 -13.55 6.13
N THR A 84 11.79 -13.36 4.82
CA THR A 84 12.60 -14.04 3.79
C THR A 84 13.90 -13.31 3.54
N ASN A 85 13.93 -11.99 3.76
CA ASN A 85 15.14 -11.19 3.69
C ASN A 85 15.02 -9.95 4.59
N GLY A 86 16.13 -9.35 4.99
CA GLY A 86 16.10 -8.13 5.80
C GLY A 86 17.43 -7.82 6.48
N ASN A 87 17.54 -6.61 7.00
CA ASN A 87 18.63 -6.15 7.86
C ASN A 87 18.08 -5.73 9.23
N SER A 88 18.90 -5.11 10.08
CA SER A 88 18.53 -4.68 11.44
C SER A 88 17.26 -3.83 11.47
N ASP A 89 17.07 -2.97 10.47
CA ASP A 89 16.06 -1.92 10.47
C ASP A 89 14.96 -2.10 9.41
N LYS A 90 15.10 -3.11 8.54
CA LYS A 90 14.14 -3.43 7.48
C LYS A 90 13.89 -4.92 7.41
N TRP A 91 12.63 -5.30 7.52
CA TRP A 91 12.17 -6.68 7.34
C TRP A 91 11.39 -6.80 6.04
N ASN A 92 11.67 -7.86 5.28
CA ASN A 92 11.03 -8.11 4.01
C ASN A 92 10.52 -9.56 3.91
N TRP A 93 9.25 -9.72 3.56
CA TRP A 93 8.65 -10.99 3.18
C TRP A 93 8.30 -10.93 1.72
N LYS A 94 8.98 -11.72 0.91
CA LYS A 94 8.77 -11.77 -0.54
C LYS A 94 8.53 -13.21 -0.97
N GLN A 95 7.49 -13.42 -1.74
CA GLN A 95 7.28 -14.67 -2.46
C GLN A 95 7.31 -14.39 -3.95
N GLU A 96 8.07 -15.20 -4.67
CA GLU A 96 8.08 -15.21 -6.12
C GLU A 96 7.33 -16.42 -6.66
N PHE A 97 6.68 -16.24 -7.80
CA PHE A 97 6.02 -17.29 -8.54
C PHE A 97 6.30 -17.10 -10.03
N LYS A 98 6.87 -18.12 -10.68
CA LYS A 98 7.23 -18.07 -12.12
C LYS A 98 8.03 -16.81 -12.53
N GLY A 99 8.97 -16.37 -11.68
CA GLY A 99 9.83 -15.22 -11.96
C GLY A 99 9.18 -13.84 -11.77
N SER A 100 7.94 -13.74 -11.28
CA SER A 100 7.37 -12.46 -10.82
C SER A 100 7.00 -12.51 -9.34
N THR A 101 6.92 -11.33 -8.71
CA THR A 101 6.64 -11.20 -7.28
C THR A 101 5.15 -11.42 -7.03
N ALA A 102 4.81 -12.52 -6.34
CA ALA A 102 3.44 -12.88 -5.99
C ALA A 102 2.94 -12.03 -4.82
N TYR A 103 3.77 -11.86 -3.78
CA TYR A 103 3.56 -10.83 -2.76
C TYR A 103 4.87 -10.26 -2.25
N ASN A 104 4.79 -9.05 -1.71
CA ASN A 104 5.89 -8.39 -1.00
C ASN A 104 5.33 -7.61 0.20
N ILE A 105 5.96 -7.79 1.35
CA ILE A 105 5.71 -7.03 2.57
C ILE A 105 7.04 -6.44 3.01
N THR A 106 7.12 -5.12 3.11
CA THR A 106 8.31 -4.40 3.59
C THR A 106 7.92 -3.60 4.82
N LEU A 107 8.61 -3.85 5.93
CA LEU A 107 8.45 -3.13 7.19
C LEU A 107 9.77 -2.45 7.54
N SER A 108 9.73 -1.15 7.82
CA SER A 108 10.91 -0.35 8.15
C SER A 108 10.50 0.83 9.02
N ASN A 109 11.01 0.89 10.25
CA ASN A 109 10.95 2.03 11.18
C ASN A 109 9.70 2.92 11.03
N GLY A 110 8.53 2.43 11.46
CA GLY A 110 7.25 3.16 11.37
C GLY A 110 6.59 3.16 9.99
N LYS A 111 7.09 2.40 9.02
CA LYS A 111 6.52 2.32 7.66
C LYS A 111 6.29 0.87 7.27
N LEU A 112 5.08 0.57 6.82
CA LEU A 112 4.68 -0.71 6.25
C LEU A 112 4.22 -0.53 4.80
N LYS A 113 4.70 -1.40 3.92
CA LYS A 113 4.21 -1.51 2.55
C LYS A 113 3.91 -2.97 2.25
N MET A 114 2.68 -3.27 1.88
CA MET A 114 2.23 -4.59 1.45
C MET A 114 1.71 -4.50 0.02
N SER A 115 2.03 -5.49 -0.80
CA SER A 115 1.49 -5.65 -2.14
C SER A 115 1.34 -7.14 -2.46
N ALA A 116 0.20 -7.54 -2.99
CA ALA A 116 -0.06 -8.90 -3.45
C ALA A 116 -0.75 -8.90 -4.81
N ASN A 117 -0.35 -9.85 -5.66
CA ASN A 117 -0.91 -10.10 -6.97
C ASN A 117 -1.74 -11.39 -6.91
N GLY A 118 -3.07 -11.24 -6.87
CA GLY A 118 -4.03 -12.34 -6.71
C GLY A 118 -3.88 -13.46 -7.76
N PRO A 119 -3.74 -13.17 -9.07
CA PRO A 119 -3.52 -14.16 -10.12
C PRO A 119 -2.30 -15.08 -9.93
N MET A 120 -1.34 -14.69 -9.08
CA MET A 120 -0.13 -15.47 -8.81
C MET A 120 -0.20 -16.23 -7.48
N LEU A 121 -1.30 -16.10 -6.75
CA LEU A 121 -1.49 -16.66 -5.42
C LEU A 121 -2.73 -17.57 -5.40
N PRO A 122 -2.70 -18.67 -4.63
CA PRO A 122 -3.93 -19.35 -4.26
C PRO A 122 -4.89 -18.36 -3.60
N LYS A 123 -6.19 -18.51 -3.88
CA LYS A 123 -7.24 -17.63 -3.33
C LYS A 123 -7.13 -17.49 -1.81
N ASP A 124 -6.91 -18.60 -1.11
CA ASP A 124 -6.76 -18.62 0.35
C ASP A 124 -5.56 -17.78 0.82
N THR A 125 -4.44 -17.78 0.09
CA THR A 125 -3.27 -16.96 0.41
C THR A 125 -3.55 -15.48 0.17
N PHE A 126 -4.25 -15.16 -0.91
CA PHE A 126 -4.64 -13.78 -1.19
C PHE A 126 -5.63 -13.24 -0.15
N ASP A 127 -6.60 -14.06 0.28
CA ASP A 127 -7.55 -13.69 1.33
C ASP A 127 -6.87 -13.56 2.70
N LYS A 128 -5.92 -14.44 3.05
CA LYS A 128 -5.06 -14.27 4.24
C LYS A 128 -4.29 -12.95 4.22
N PHE A 129 -3.76 -12.57 3.05
CA PHE A 129 -3.04 -11.31 2.89
C PHE A 129 -3.94 -10.09 3.12
N LYS A 130 -5.17 -10.11 2.59
CA LYS A 130 -6.19 -9.08 2.84
C LYS A 130 -6.54 -9.00 4.33
N MET A 131 -6.74 -10.14 4.98
CA MET A 131 -7.04 -10.22 6.42
C MET A 131 -5.89 -9.67 7.27
N LEU A 132 -4.64 -10.01 6.95
CA LEU A 132 -3.47 -9.43 7.61
C LEU A 132 -3.46 -7.90 7.48
N GLY A 133 -3.68 -7.38 6.28
CA GLY A 133 -3.72 -5.95 6.05
C GLY A 133 -4.85 -5.25 6.83
N ALA A 134 -6.04 -5.86 6.90
CA ALA A 134 -7.15 -5.37 7.71
C ALA A 134 -6.83 -5.39 9.22
N ARG A 135 -6.16 -6.44 9.72
CA ARG A 135 -5.70 -6.52 11.12
C ARG A 135 -4.67 -5.45 11.44
N VAL A 136 -3.71 -5.22 10.53
CA VAL A 136 -2.73 -4.13 10.70
C VAL A 136 -3.45 -2.79 10.75
N THR A 137 -4.36 -2.51 9.81
CA THR A 137 -5.14 -1.28 9.81
C THR A 137 -5.90 -1.12 11.12
N ALA A 138 -6.62 -2.14 11.57
CA ALA A 138 -7.38 -2.09 12.83
C ALA A 138 -6.48 -1.86 14.05
N MET A 139 -5.31 -2.50 14.08
CA MET A 139 -4.32 -2.28 15.13
C MET A 139 -3.85 -0.83 15.11
N LEU A 140 -3.50 -0.30 13.94
CA LEU A 140 -2.99 1.06 13.77
C LEU A 140 -4.05 2.15 14.01
N SER A 141 -5.33 1.87 13.71
CA SER A 141 -6.46 2.78 13.88
C SER A 141 -7.02 2.83 15.31
N LYS A 142 -6.87 1.75 16.10
CA LYS A 142 -7.28 1.73 17.51
C LYS A 142 -6.25 2.47 18.38
N GLU A 143 -6.73 3.56 18.95
CA GLU A 143 -6.26 4.29 20.14
C GLU A 143 -7.52 4.77 20.84
#